data_AF-A0A961F2D7-F1
#
_entry.id   AF-A0A961F2D7-F1
#
_cell.length_a   1.000
_cell.length_b   1.000
_cell.length_c   1.000
_cell.angle_alpha   90.00
_cell.angle_beta   90.00
_cell.angle_gamma   90.00
#
_symmetry.space_group_name_H-M   'P 1'
#
loop_
_entity.id
_entity.type
_entity.pdbx_description
1 polymer ?
#
loop_
_entity_poly.entity_id
_entity_poly.type
_entity_poly.pdbx_seq_one_letter_code
_entity_poly.pdbx_strand_id
1 'polypeptide(L)'
;MQTNHSSNSGPDSQQRRDLRIAFEQRGERASNYVRLFLIAIFILGTAISYVSDNLAEEEIIFYIIGIGLFSLSLVFVFLLIRTGRLTSNHKYFIMLFEHGGIFTIMLNYIFNEQLGIPDLPHKSVPLNLVWCLIVAVSVLRFSPRFCIVNGLLAAAGLSTVYILALQLDSITMISGRAIYQPGAIGSTDWVLAVLFLLSVGFAMAAAAYFSRQMVARAQASADETGQTLGHLQTLIGETRNVADELN
;
A
#
# COMPACT_ATOMS: atom_id res chain seq x y z
N MET A 1 23.50 39.68 -20.87
CA MET A 1 23.39 39.29 -19.45
C MET A 1 22.64 37.96 -19.43
N GLN A 2 23.35 36.84 -19.59
CA GLN A 2 22.78 35.49 -19.54
C GLN A 2 23.19 34.88 -18.20
N THR A 3 22.23 34.68 -17.31
CA THR A 3 22.43 33.96 -16.05
C THR A 3 22.44 32.47 -16.35
N ASN A 4 23.64 31.91 -16.47
CA ASN A 4 23.85 30.47 -16.40
C ASN A 4 23.45 29.98 -15.00
N HIS A 5 22.21 29.50 -14.85
CA HIS A 5 21.84 28.60 -13.77
C HIS A 5 22.52 27.24 -14.04
N SER A 6 23.80 27.16 -13.70
CA SER A 6 24.45 25.87 -13.51
C SER A 6 23.74 25.18 -12.34
N SER A 7 23.01 24.11 -12.67
CA SER A 7 22.40 23.23 -11.70
C SER A 7 23.50 22.57 -10.89
N ASN A 8 23.80 23.15 -9.73
CA ASN A 8 24.68 22.55 -8.74
C ASN A 8 23.93 21.38 -8.06
N SER A 9 23.66 20.31 -8.82
CA SER A 9 23.21 19.03 -8.26
C SER A 9 24.44 18.34 -7.70
N GLY A 10 24.85 18.78 -6.51
CA GLY A 10 26.01 18.21 -5.83
C GLY A 10 25.88 16.70 -5.58
N PRO A 11 27.00 16.01 -5.29
CA PRO A 11 27.04 14.57 -4.99
C PRO A 11 26.05 14.14 -3.90
N ASP A 12 25.73 15.05 -2.96
CA ASP A 12 24.73 14.85 -1.91
C ASP A 12 23.29 14.63 -2.46
N SER A 13 22.95 15.23 -3.61
CA SER A 13 21.64 15.04 -4.26
C SER A 13 21.49 13.67 -4.92
N GLN A 14 22.59 13.07 -5.37
CA GLN A 14 22.64 11.77 -6.03
C GLN A 14 22.65 10.65 -4.99
N GLN A 15 23.46 10.79 -3.93
CA GLN A 15 23.48 9.87 -2.79
C GLN A 15 22.11 9.77 -2.10
N ARG A 16 21.40 10.89 -1.92
CA ARG A 16 20.02 10.89 -1.39
C ARG A 16 19.01 10.20 -2.31
N ARG A 17 19.22 10.24 -3.64
CA ARG A 17 18.38 9.51 -4.60
C ARG A 17 18.63 8.01 -4.54
N ASP A 18 19.89 7.58 -4.46
CA ASP A 18 20.26 6.17 -4.43
C ASP A 18 19.79 5.49 -3.14
N LEU A 19 19.97 6.17 -1.98
CA LEU A 19 19.42 5.71 -0.71
C LEU A 19 17.90 5.57 -0.75
N ARG A 20 17.21 6.57 -1.33
CA ARG A 20 15.75 6.51 -1.51
C ARG A 20 15.34 5.29 -2.33
N ILE A 21 16.00 5.04 -3.46
CA ILE A 21 15.69 3.89 -4.33
C ILE A 21 15.93 2.57 -3.59
N ALA A 22 17.01 2.47 -2.81
CA ALA A 22 17.31 1.28 -2.02
C ALA A 22 16.22 0.99 -0.96
N PHE A 23 15.74 2.01 -0.26
CA PHE A 23 14.63 1.85 0.70
C PHE A 23 13.34 1.44 0.02
N GLU A 24 13.05 2.07 -1.10
CA GLU A 24 11.89 1.77 -1.91
C GLU A 24 11.89 0.30 -2.41
N GLN A 25 13.05 -0.24 -2.80
CA GLN A 25 13.20 -1.64 -3.18
C GLN A 25 13.04 -2.60 -1.99
N ARG A 26 13.60 -2.27 -0.82
CA ARG A 26 13.41 -3.07 0.41
C ARG A 26 11.94 -3.07 0.83
N GLY A 27 11.28 -1.92 0.73
CA GLY A 27 9.85 -1.77 0.99
C GLY A 27 8.97 -2.62 0.07
N GLU A 28 9.30 -2.71 -1.22
CA GLU A 28 8.56 -3.57 -2.16
C GLU A 28 8.76 -5.07 -1.88
N ARG A 29 9.95 -5.47 -1.42
CA ARG A 29 10.15 -6.85 -0.93
C ARG A 29 9.29 -7.14 0.30
N ALA A 30 9.21 -6.21 1.26
CA ALA A 30 8.33 -6.34 2.41
C ALA A 30 6.85 -6.43 1.99
N SER A 31 6.42 -5.57 1.05
CA SER A 31 5.07 -5.55 0.50
C SER A 31 4.70 -6.88 -0.19
N ASN A 32 5.65 -7.60 -0.78
CA ASN A 32 5.38 -8.93 -1.37
C ASN A 32 4.95 -9.97 -0.34
N TYR A 33 5.50 -9.96 0.88
CA TYR A 33 5.07 -10.89 1.93
C TYR A 33 3.61 -10.63 2.32
N VAL A 34 3.21 -9.36 2.39
CA VAL A 34 1.82 -9.02 2.68
C VAL A 34 0.88 -9.41 1.52
N ARG A 35 1.33 -9.26 0.26
CA ARG A 35 0.58 -9.76 -0.91
C ARG A 35 0.37 -11.26 -0.85
N LEU A 36 1.41 -12.03 -0.54
CA LEU A 36 1.30 -13.49 -0.38
C LEU A 36 0.31 -13.85 0.72
N PHE A 37 0.40 -13.16 1.86
CA PHE A 37 -0.53 -13.36 2.97
C PHE A 37 -1.98 -13.04 2.57
N LEU A 38 -2.21 -11.95 1.84
CA LEU A 38 -3.53 -11.59 1.31
C LEU A 38 -4.08 -12.62 0.34
N ILE A 39 -3.25 -13.07 -0.61
CA ILE A 39 -3.64 -14.12 -1.56
C ILE A 39 -4.01 -15.40 -0.80
N ALA A 40 -3.23 -15.79 0.21
CA ALA A 40 -3.54 -16.96 1.03
C ALA A 40 -4.87 -16.81 1.79
N ILE A 41 -5.12 -15.64 2.38
CA ILE A 41 -6.41 -15.35 3.04
C ILE A 41 -7.57 -15.43 2.05
N PHE A 42 -7.43 -14.84 0.86
CA PHE A 42 -8.50 -14.88 -0.15
C PHE A 42 -8.76 -16.30 -0.62
N ILE A 43 -7.72 -17.08 -0.95
CA ILE A 43 -7.86 -18.49 -1.35
C ILE A 43 -8.54 -19.30 -0.25
N LEU A 44 -8.09 -19.15 1.00
CA LEU A 44 -8.67 -19.89 2.13
C LEU A 44 -10.12 -19.47 2.39
N GLY A 45 -10.41 -18.17 2.33
CA GLY A 45 -11.76 -17.64 2.46
C GLY A 45 -12.70 -18.16 1.38
N THR A 46 -12.27 -18.13 0.11
CA THR A 46 -13.04 -18.70 -1.01
C THR A 46 -13.24 -20.21 -0.84
N ALA A 47 -12.22 -20.96 -0.43
CA ALA A 47 -12.32 -22.40 -0.20
C ALA A 47 -13.30 -22.75 0.93
N ILE A 48 -13.23 -22.03 2.06
CA ILE A 48 -14.16 -22.22 3.19
C ILE A 48 -15.59 -21.89 2.75
N SER A 49 -15.79 -20.78 2.04
CA SER A 49 -17.11 -20.39 1.56
C SER A 49 -17.70 -21.40 0.56
N TYR A 50 -16.87 -21.96 -0.33
CA TYR A 50 -17.28 -23.00 -1.26
C TYR A 50 -17.66 -24.30 -0.56
N VAL A 51 -16.84 -24.78 0.39
CA VAL A 51 -17.12 -26.02 1.14
C VAL A 51 -18.34 -25.88 2.07
N SER A 52 -18.66 -24.65 2.49
CA SER A 52 -19.80 -24.38 3.37
C SER A 52 -21.12 -24.16 2.61
N ASP A 53 -21.16 -24.43 1.30
CA ASP A 53 -22.30 -24.16 0.40
C ASP A 53 -22.80 -22.70 0.42
N ASN A 54 -21.94 -21.77 0.86
CA ASN A 54 -22.24 -20.34 0.95
C ASN A 54 -21.84 -19.57 -0.31
N LEU A 55 -21.37 -20.26 -1.35
CA LEU A 55 -20.80 -19.65 -2.55
C LEU A 55 -21.29 -20.40 -3.80
N ALA A 56 -22.06 -19.73 -4.64
CA ALA A 56 -22.48 -20.31 -5.93
C ALA A 56 -21.31 -20.41 -6.91
N GLU A 57 -21.38 -21.34 -7.87
CA GLU A 57 -20.32 -21.53 -8.88
C GLU A 57 -20.05 -20.28 -9.71
N GLU A 58 -21.09 -19.49 -9.99
CA GLU A 58 -21.01 -18.24 -10.75
C GLU A 58 -20.27 -17.13 -9.97
N GLU A 59 -20.28 -17.18 -8.65
CA GLU A 59 -19.59 -16.22 -7.78
C GLU A 59 -18.08 -16.47 -7.69
N ILE A 60 -17.68 -17.74 -7.79
CA ILE A 60 -16.27 -18.15 -7.71
C ILE A 60 -15.43 -17.45 -8.79
N ILE A 61 -16.01 -17.17 -9.96
CA ILE A 61 -15.32 -16.54 -11.08
C ILE A 61 -14.76 -15.17 -10.68
N PHE A 62 -15.51 -14.35 -9.93
CA PHE A 62 -15.04 -13.04 -9.49
C PHE A 62 -13.87 -13.14 -8.51
N TYR A 63 -13.92 -14.13 -7.59
CA TYR A 63 -12.81 -14.41 -6.68
C TYR A 63 -11.57 -14.91 -7.43
N ILE A 64 -11.73 -15.81 -8.40
CA ILE A 64 -10.62 -16.30 -9.24
C ILE A 64 -9.97 -15.15 -10.00
N ILE A 65 -10.75 -14.28 -10.64
CA ILE A 65 -10.22 -13.12 -11.37
C ILE A 65 -9.50 -12.17 -10.42
N GLY A 66 -10.10 -11.87 -9.26
CA GLY A 66 -9.49 -11.01 -8.24
C GLY A 66 -8.16 -11.56 -7.72
N ILE A 67 -8.11 -12.83 -7.33
CA ILE A 67 -6.88 -13.53 -6.92
C ILE A 67 -5.87 -13.57 -8.06
N GLY A 68 -6.33 -13.75 -9.31
CA GLY A 68 -5.51 -13.69 -10.51
C GLY A 68 -4.81 -12.34 -10.69
N LEU A 69 -5.53 -11.23 -10.51
CA LEU A 69 -4.97 -9.87 -10.58
C LEU A 69 -3.93 -9.62 -9.47
N PHE A 70 -4.20 -10.05 -8.24
CA PHE A 70 -3.21 -9.99 -7.16
C PHE A 70 -1.96 -10.84 -7.46
N SER A 71 -2.15 -12.05 -7.97
CA SER A 71 -1.06 -12.96 -8.33
C SER A 71 -0.21 -12.39 -9.47
N LEU A 72 -0.84 -11.77 -10.47
CA LEU A 72 -0.16 -11.12 -11.58
C LEU A 72 0.65 -9.91 -11.09
N SER A 73 0.11 -9.14 -10.14
CA SER A 73 0.85 -8.05 -9.49
C SER A 73 2.13 -8.56 -8.80
N LEU A 74 2.04 -9.72 -8.13
CA LEU A 74 3.18 -10.33 -7.44
C LEU A 74 4.23 -10.83 -8.42
N VAL A 75 3.83 -11.55 -9.48
CA VAL A 75 4.74 -12.03 -10.53
C VAL A 75 5.44 -10.85 -11.19
N PHE A 76 4.71 -9.78 -11.50
CA PHE A 76 5.26 -8.57 -12.10
C PHE A 76 6.31 -7.90 -11.19
N VAL A 77 6.02 -7.74 -9.89
CA VAL A 77 6.98 -7.20 -8.92
C VAL A 77 8.21 -8.10 -8.84
N PHE A 78 8.02 -9.42 -8.76
CA PHE A 78 9.10 -10.38 -8.64
C PHE A 78 10.06 -10.32 -9.84
N LEU A 79 9.52 -10.26 -11.06
CA LEU A 79 10.32 -10.14 -12.28
C LEU A 79 11.09 -8.80 -12.34
N LEU A 80 10.46 -7.69 -11.93
CA LEU A 80 11.13 -6.38 -11.90
C LEU A 80 12.23 -6.30 -10.85
N ILE A 81 12.04 -6.92 -9.68
CA ILE A 81 13.09 -7.02 -8.65
C ILE A 81 14.24 -7.90 -9.15
N ARG A 82 13.93 -9.06 -9.76
CA ARG A 82 14.94 -9.99 -10.28
C ARG A 82 15.79 -9.37 -11.40
N THR A 83 15.20 -8.54 -12.24
CA THR A 83 15.89 -7.85 -13.35
C THR A 83 16.53 -6.53 -12.94
N GLY A 84 16.34 -6.06 -11.71
CA GLY A 84 16.88 -4.78 -11.22
C GLY A 84 16.22 -3.55 -11.85
N ARG A 85 15.10 -3.70 -12.56
CA ARG A 85 14.42 -2.63 -13.33
C ARG A 85 13.30 -1.93 -12.55
N LEU A 86 13.18 -2.17 -11.25
CA LEU A 86 12.13 -1.60 -10.43
C LEU A 86 12.31 -0.08 -10.27
N THR A 87 11.54 0.70 -11.02
CA THR A 87 11.45 2.16 -10.89
C THR A 87 10.23 2.60 -10.09
N SER A 88 10.22 3.87 -9.63
CA SER A 88 9.10 4.44 -8.88
C SER A 88 7.75 4.39 -9.63
N ASN A 89 7.75 4.39 -10.98
CA ASN A 89 6.52 4.36 -11.77
C ASN A 89 5.83 2.99 -11.74
N HIS A 90 6.61 1.90 -11.68
CA HIS A 90 6.07 0.55 -11.66
C HIS A 90 5.17 0.30 -10.45
N LYS A 91 5.43 0.98 -9.33
CA LYS A 91 4.61 0.87 -8.11
C LYS A 91 3.16 1.29 -8.31
N TYR A 92 2.95 2.32 -9.14
CA TYR A 92 1.61 2.79 -9.48
C TYR A 92 0.88 1.80 -10.38
N PHE A 93 1.58 1.14 -11.31
CA PHE A 93 1.00 0.05 -12.09
C PHE A 93 0.62 -1.15 -11.21
N ILE A 94 1.48 -1.52 -10.26
CA ILE A 94 1.21 -2.60 -9.30
C ILE A 94 -0.03 -2.27 -8.46
N MET A 95 -0.13 -1.02 -8.00
CA MET A 95 -1.29 -0.52 -7.26
C MET A 95 -2.61 -0.66 -8.05
N LEU A 96 -2.58 -0.42 -9.36
CA LEU A 96 -3.76 -0.60 -10.22
C LEU A 96 -4.20 -2.06 -10.28
N PHE A 97 -3.27 -3.02 -10.35
CA PHE A 97 -3.62 -4.45 -10.29
C PHE A 97 -4.19 -4.85 -8.92
N GLU A 98 -3.61 -4.33 -7.84
CA GLU A 98 -4.11 -4.58 -6.48
C GLU A 98 -5.53 -4.01 -6.28
N HIS A 99 -5.77 -2.79 -6.75
CA HIS A 99 -7.10 -2.16 -6.69
C HIS A 99 -8.09 -2.86 -7.62
N GLY A 100 -7.66 -3.23 -8.83
CA GLY A 100 -8.48 -3.98 -9.78
C GLY A 100 -8.91 -5.33 -9.19
N GLY A 101 -8.00 -6.05 -8.53
CA GLY A 101 -8.31 -7.32 -7.88
C GLY A 101 -9.38 -7.20 -6.81
N ILE A 102 -9.25 -6.21 -5.91
CA ILE A 102 -10.29 -5.92 -4.91
C ILE A 102 -11.59 -5.51 -5.59
N PHE A 103 -11.51 -4.58 -6.54
CA PHE A 103 -12.69 -4.04 -7.20
C PHE A 103 -13.50 -5.17 -7.86
N THR A 104 -12.86 -6.11 -8.55
CA THR A 104 -13.52 -7.29 -9.12
C THR A 104 -14.16 -8.18 -8.05
N ILE A 105 -13.48 -8.43 -6.92
CA ILE A 105 -14.09 -9.17 -5.81
C ILE A 105 -15.31 -8.43 -5.26
N MET A 106 -15.26 -7.10 -5.20
CA MET A 106 -16.38 -6.28 -4.75
C MET A 106 -17.53 -6.23 -5.75
N LEU A 107 -17.27 -6.34 -7.05
CA LEU A 107 -18.31 -6.45 -8.06
C LEU A 107 -19.15 -7.73 -7.89
N ASN A 108 -18.58 -8.83 -7.36
CA ASN A 108 -19.34 -10.04 -7.05
C ASN A 108 -20.55 -9.74 -6.15
N TYR A 109 -20.34 -8.90 -5.13
CA TYR A 109 -21.39 -8.51 -4.19
C TYR A 109 -22.49 -7.66 -4.84
N ILE A 110 -22.19 -6.96 -5.95
CA ILE A 110 -23.19 -6.17 -6.68
C ILE A 110 -23.97 -7.05 -7.66
N PHE A 111 -23.29 -7.96 -8.38
CA PHE A 111 -23.90 -8.66 -9.51
C PHE A 111 -24.58 -9.99 -9.16
N ASN A 112 -24.12 -10.68 -8.12
CA ASN A 112 -24.52 -12.07 -7.87
C ASN A 112 -25.36 -12.25 -6.59
N GLU A 113 -25.42 -11.27 -5.69
CA GLU A 113 -26.25 -11.40 -4.49
C GLU A 113 -27.75 -11.16 -4.82
N GLN A 114 -28.49 -12.26 -5.01
CA GLN A 114 -29.90 -12.38 -4.61
C GLN A 114 -30.09 -12.31 -3.07
N LEU A 115 -29.00 -12.17 -2.32
CA LEU A 115 -28.99 -11.85 -0.90
C LEU A 115 -29.08 -10.33 -0.78
N GLY A 116 -30.27 -9.81 -0.49
CA GLY A 116 -30.47 -8.37 -0.30
C GLY A 116 -29.33 -7.72 0.48
N ILE A 117 -28.92 -6.52 0.04
CA ILE A 117 -27.88 -5.69 0.67
C ILE A 117 -27.86 -5.98 2.16
N PRO A 118 -26.73 -6.47 2.71
CA PRO A 118 -26.74 -7.16 3.98
C PRO A 118 -27.38 -6.28 5.06
N ASP A 119 -28.49 -6.79 5.62
CA ASP A 119 -29.06 -6.37 6.91
C ASP A 119 -28.12 -6.73 8.08
N LEU A 120 -26.81 -6.66 7.85
CA LEU A 120 -25.77 -7.08 8.78
C LEU A 120 -24.71 -5.98 8.85
N PRO A 121 -24.81 -5.07 9.84
CA PRO A 121 -23.69 -4.23 10.29
C PRO A 121 -22.37 -5.00 10.56
N HIS A 122 -22.39 -6.33 10.53
CA HIS A 122 -21.25 -7.22 10.71
C HIS A 122 -20.57 -7.67 9.40
N LYS A 123 -21.24 -7.60 8.23
CA LYS A 123 -20.67 -8.02 6.92
C LYS A 123 -20.07 -6.85 6.09
N SER A 124 -20.47 -5.60 6.36
CA SER A 124 -19.86 -4.40 5.76
C SER A 124 -18.48 -4.05 6.33
N VAL A 125 -18.18 -4.54 7.54
CA VAL A 125 -16.90 -4.33 8.24
C VAL A 125 -15.73 -5.01 7.52
N PRO A 126 -15.82 -6.30 7.09
CA PRO A 126 -14.82 -6.93 6.24
C PRO A 126 -14.50 -6.16 4.95
N LEU A 127 -15.53 -5.66 4.27
CA LEU A 127 -15.41 -4.95 2.99
C LEU A 127 -14.56 -3.67 3.10
N ASN A 128 -14.85 -2.84 4.10
CA ASN A 128 -14.08 -1.62 4.36
C ASN A 128 -12.67 -1.93 4.90
N LEU A 129 -12.51 -3.04 5.64
CA LEU A 129 -11.23 -3.50 6.17
C LEU A 129 -10.23 -3.85 5.07
N VAL A 130 -10.65 -4.46 3.98
CA VAL A 130 -9.75 -4.83 2.87
C VAL A 130 -9.19 -3.57 2.20
N TRP A 131 -10.01 -2.54 1.97
CA TRP A 131 -9.54 -1.25 1.46
C TRP A 131 -8.55 -0.57 2.42
N CYS A 132 -8.87 -0.57 3.72
CA CYS A 132 -7.99 -0.03 4.75
C CYS A 132 -6.65 -0.77 4.82
N LEU A 133 -6.66 -2.09 4.66
CA LEU A 133 -5.46 -2.91 4.67
C LEU A 133 -4.54 -2.57 3.50
N ILE A 134 -5.07 -2.39 2.29
CA ILE A 134 -4.27 -1.95 1.14
C ILE A 134 -3.66 -0.57 1.36
N VAL A 135 -4.42 0.36 1.94
CA VAL A 135 -3.90 1.68 2.29
C VAL A 135 -2.82 1.57 3.36
N ALA A 136 -3.00 0.72 4.38
CA ALA A 136 -1.99 0.50 5.41
C ALA A 136 -0.70 -0.11 4.85
N VAL A 137 -0.78 -1.10 3.96
CA VAL A 137 0.39 -1.74 3.32
C VAL A 137 1.22 -0.76 2.50
N SER A 138 0.61 0.32 1.98
CA SER A 138 1.32 1.34 1.22
C SER A 138 2.44 2.05 2.00
N VAL A 139 2.33 2.10 3.35
CA VAL A 139 3.36 2.69 4.21
C VAL A 139 4.71 1.96 4.08
N LEU A 140 4.67 0.64 3.84
CA LEU A 140 5.87 -0.20 3.70
C LEU A 140 6.71 0.18 2.48
N ARG A 141 6.13 0.87 1.49
CA ARG A 141 6.83 1.29 0.26
C ARG A 141 7.59 2.60 0.42
N PHE A 142 7.61 3.19 1.62
CA PHE A 142 8.36 4.40 2.02
C PHE A 142 8.17 5.61 1.09
N SER A 143 7.00 5.72 0.44
CA SER A 143 6.67 6.81 -0.47
C SER A 143 5.39 7.53 -0.01
N PRO A 144 5.51 8.74 0.57
CA PRO A 144 4.35 9.50 1.02
C PRO A 144 3.36 9.81 -0.10
N ARG A 145 3.88 10.17 -1.28
CA ARG A 145 3.06 10.44 -2.48
C ARG A 145 2.28 9.21 -2.90
N PHE A 146 2.89 8.03 -2.80
CA PHE A 146 2.23 6.77 -3.12
C PHE A 146 1.07 6.50 -2.15
N CYS A 147 1.26 6.73 -0.84
CA CYS A 147 0.20 6.55 0.17
C CYS A 147 -1.02 7.45 -0.10
N ILE A 148 -0.81 8.71 -0.48
CA ILE A 148 -1.89 9.65 -0.80
C ILE A 148 -2.68 9.16 -2.02
N VAL A 149 -1.99 8.83 -3.12
CA VAL A 149 -2.65 8.34 -4.34
C VAL A 149 -3.39 7.04 -4.06
N ASN A 150 -2.83 6.17 -3.23
CA ASN A 150 -3.47 4.92 -2.82
C ASN A 150 -4.76 5.16 -2.03
N GLY A 151 -4.76 6.13 -1.09
CA GLY A 151 -5.97 6.53 -0.38
C GLY A 151 -7.04 7.14 -1.29
N LEU A 152 -6.63 7.99 -2.24
CA LEU A 152 -7.54 8.55 -3.25
C LEU A 152 -8.15 7.46 -4.13
N LEU A 153 -7.33 6.49 -4.57
CA LEU A 153 -7.80 5.41 -5.43
C LEU A 153 -8.72 4.44 -4.68
N ALA A 154 -8.44 4.15 -3.41
CA ALA A 154 -9.33 3.36 -2.56
C ALA A 154 -10.68 4.05 -2.34
N ALA A 155 -10.67 5.35 -2.05
CA ALA A 155 -11.88 6.16 -1.90
C ALA A 155 -12.70 6.23 -3.20
N ALA A 156 -12.03 6.40 -4.34
CA ALA A 156 -12.66 6.40 -5.66
C ALA A 156 -13.25 5.02 -5.98
N GLY A 157 -12.48 3.94 -5.80
CA GLY A 157 -12.92 2.57 -6.05
C GLY A 157 -14.13 2.20 -5.20
N LEU A 158 -14.11 2.50 -3.90
CA LEU A 158 -15.25 2.31 -3.02
C LEU A 158 -16.47 3.09 -3.50
N SER A 159 -16.29 4.37 -3.84
CA SER A 159 -17.39 5.21 -4.34
C SER A 159 -17.97 4.66 -5.65
N THR A 160 -17.15 4.14 -6.55
CA THR A 160 -17.61 3.50 -7.78
C THR A 160 -18.45 2.26 -7.49
N VAL A 161 -18.06 1.42 -6.53
CA VAL A 161 -18.86 0.26 -6.09
C VAL A 161 -20.23 0.74 -5.57
N TYR A 162 -20.28 1.76 -4.70
CA TYR A 162 -21.55 2.31 -4.21
C TYR A 162 -22.42 2.90 -5.33
N ILE A 163 -21.84 3.66 -6.27
CA ILE A 163 -22.57 4.25 -7.39
C ILE A 163 -23.12 3.17 -8.33
N LEU A 164 -22.34 2.13 -8.62
CA LEU A 164 -22.80 1.00 -9.44
C LEU A 164 -23.95 0.25 -8.77
N ALA A 165 -23.87 0.03 -7.45
CA ALA A 165 -24.95 -0.58 -6.69
C ALA A 165 -26.26 0.22 -6.81
N LEU A 166 -26.19 1.56 -6.71
CA LEU A 166 -27.35 2.44 -6.88
C LEU A 166 -27.98 2.43 -8.29
N GLN A 167 -27.20 2.05 -9.32
CA GLN A 167 -27.67 2.04 -10.71
C GLN A 167 -28.24 0.69 -11.14
N LEU A 168 -27.70 -0.41 -10.61
CA LEU A 168 -27.97 -1.77 -11.07
C LEU A 168 -29.10 -2.45 -10.30
N ASP A 169 -29.10 -2.34 -8.98
CA ASP A 169 -30.21 -2.75 -8.15
C ASP A 169 -31.06 -1.51 -7.85
N SER A 170 -32.36 -1.68 -7.67
CA SER A 170 -33.30 -0.63 -7.25
C SER A 170 -33.07 -0.16 -5.80
N ILE A 171 -31.81 0.08 -5.45
CA ILE A 171 -31.30 0.50 -4.15
C ILE A 171 -31.54 2.00 -4.04
N THR A 172 -32.20 2.40 -2.97
CA THR A 172 -32.47 3.83 -2.73
C THR A 172 -31.42 4.42 -1.79
N MET A 173 -30.99 5.64 -2.10
CA MET A 173 -30.19 6.44 -1.18
C MET A 173 -31.09 6.99 -0.08
N ILE A 174 -30.73 6.71 1.17
CA ILE A 174 -31.45 7.22 2.34
C ILE A 174 -30.52 8.13 3.14
N SER A 175 -31.08 9.21 3.69
CA SER A 175 -30.39 10.06 4.67
C SER A 175 -30.50 9.40 6.06
N GLY A 176 -29.39 8.93 6.60
CA GLY A 176 -29.34 8.22 7.88
C GLY A 176 -28.53 6.93 7.81
N ARG A 177 -28.53 6.15 8.90
CA ARG A 177 -27.87 4.84 8.96
C ARG A 177 -28.65 3.81 8.16
N ALA A 178 -27.96 3.08 7.28
CA ALA A 178 -28.54 2.00 6.45
C ALA A 178 -29.14 0.83 7.26
N ILE A 179 -28.91 0.80 8.58
CA ILE A 179 -29.24 -0.28 9.51
C ILE A 179 -30.74 -0.63 9.54
N TYR A 180 -31.62 0.22 8.98
CA TYR A 180 -33.07 0.07 9.11
C TYR A 180 -33.81 -0.37 7.85
N GLN A 181 -33.15 -0.48 6.68
CA GLN A 181 -33.81 -0.96 5.47
C GLN A 181 -32.88 -1.82 4.59
N PRO A 182 -33.18 -3.12 4.40
CA PRO A 182 -32.54 -3.92 3.37
C PRO A 182 -32.85 -3.29 2.00
N GLY A 183 -31.83 -3.07 1.18
CA GLY A 183 -32.00 -2.35 -0.10
C GLY A 183 -31.71 -0.84 -0.03
N ALA A 184 -31.11 -0.33 1.05
CA ALA A 184 -30.75 1.08 1.17
C ALA A 184 -29.25 1.30 1.44
N ILE A 185 -28.66 2.29 0.76
CA ILE A 185 -27.33 2.81 1.08
C ILE A 185 -27.51 4.09 1.90
N GLY A 186 -26.94 4.09 3.11
CA GLY A 186 -26.84 5.27 3.96
C GLY A 186 -25.86 6.25 3.34
N SER A 187 -26.36 7.34 2.76
CA SER A 187 -25.55 8.40 2.16
C SER A 187 -24.50 8.96 3.14
N THR A 188 -24.85 9.05 4.43
CA THR A 188 -23.95 9.47 5.49
C THR A 188 -22.83 8.47 5.74
N ASP A 189 -23.15 7.16 5.73
CA ASP A 189 -22.17 6.09 5.94
C ASP A 189 -21.17 6.01 4.78
N TRP A 190 -21.64 6.21 3.54
CA TRP A 190 -20.77 6.32 2.37
C TRP A 190 -19.79 7.50 2.47
N VAL A 191 -20.30 8.70 2.78
CA VAL A 191 -19.46 9.90 2.95
C VAL A 191 -18.43 9.69 4.07
N LEU A 192 -18.83 9.12 5.19
CA LEU A 192 -17.93 8.81 6.30
C LEU A 192 -16.87 7.77 5.91
N ALA A 193 -17.23 6.72 5.17
CA ALA A 193 -16.29 5.72 4.69
C ALA A 193 -15.25 6.31 3.72
N VAL A 194 -15.68 7.18 2.81
CA VAL A 194 -14.80 7.90 1.89
C VAL A 194 -13.84 8.82 2.65
N LEU A 195 -14.36 9.64 3.57
CA LEU A 195 -13.54 10.53 4.39
C LEU A 195 -12.55 9.74 5.26
N PHE A 196 -12.98 8.58 5.77
CA PHE A 196 -12.12 7.70 6.55
C PHE A 196 -10.97 7.15 5.70
N LEU A 197 -11.24 6.60 4.52
CA LEU A 197 -10.19 6.08 3.62
C LEU A 197 -9.20 7.16 3.20
N LEU A 198 -9.68 8.36 2.91
CA LEU A 198 -8.81 9.51 2.62
C LEU A 198 -7.94 9.86 3.83
N SER A 199 -8.54 9.93 5.02
CA SER A 199 -7.83 10.23 6.26
C SER A 199 -6.75 9.20 6.57
N VAL A 200 -7.04 7.91 6.36
CA VAL A 200 -6.05 6.82 6.49
C VAL A 200 -4.93 7.00 5.47
N GLY A 201 -5.24 7.34 4.21
CA GLY A 201 -4.24 7.64 3.19
C GLY A 201 -3.28 8.77 3.58
N PHE A 202 -3.81 9.88 4.10
CA PHE A 202 -3.01 11.00 4.61
C PHE A 202 -2.19 10.63 5.85
N ALA A 203 -2.78 9.91 6.80
CA ALA A 203 -2.09 9.44 8.00
C ALA A 203 -0.92 8.51 7.63
N MET A 204 -1.13 7.57 6.70
CA MET A 204 -0.06 6.69 6.20
C MET A 204 1.01 7.46 5.43
N ALA A 205 0.64 8.51 4.70
CA ALA A 205 1.61 9.39 4.05
C ALA A 205 2.51 10.11 5.06
N ALA A 206 1.93 10.62 6.16
CA ALA A 206 2.68 11.21 7.26
C ALA A 206 3.59 10.17 7.94
N ALA A 207 3.07 8.97 8.23
CA ALA A 207 3.86 7.88 8.79
C ALA A 207 5.04 7.48 7.90
N ALA A 208 4.83 7.37 6.58
CA ALA A 208 5.89 7.09 5.61
C ALA A 208 6.94 8.22 5.58
N TYR A 209 6.49 9.48 5.70
CA TYR A 209 7.39 10.64 5.75
C TYR A 209 8.27 10.62 7.00
N PHE A 210 7.67 10.44 8.19
CA PHE A 210 8.40 10.35 9.46
C PHE A 210 9.36 9.16 9.49
N SER A 211 8.91 7.98 9.05
CA SER A 211 9.75 6.78 8.98
C SER A 211 10.97 7.01 8.09
N ARG A 212 10.77 7.66 6.93
CA ARG A 212 11.87 8.00 6.03
C ARG A 212 12.87 8.99 6.65
N GLN A 213 12.39 9.99 7.40
CA GLN A 213 13.27 10.92 8.10
C GLN A 213 14.08 10.25 9.22
N MET A 214 13.43 9.40 10.03
CA MET A 214 14.12 8.69 11.12
C MET A 214 15.23 7.79 10.58
N VAL A 215 14.95 7.05 9.51
CA VAL A 215 15.94 6.17 8.89
C VAL A 215 17.09 6.97 8.27
N ALA A 216 16.81 8.09 7.59
CA ALA A 216 17.86 8.96 7.06
C ALA A 216 18.76 9.54 8.16
N ARG A 217 18.18 9.94 9.30
CA ARG A 217 18.93 10.43 10.46
C ARG A 217 19.77 9.32 11.11
N ALA A 218 19.21 8.12 11.24
CA ALA A 218 19.93 6.98 11.78
C ALA A 218 21.15 6.60 10.92
N GLN A 219 21.03 6.67 9.60
CA GLN A 219 22.16 6.44 8.69
C GLN A 219 23.21 7.53 8.80
N ALA A 220 22.81 8.81 8.80
CA ALA A 220 23.76 9.92 8.97
C ALA A 220 24.54 9.80 10.29
N SER A 221 23.86 9.42 11.39
CA SER A 221 24.51 9.20 12.68
C SER A 221 25.44 7.97 12.67
N ALA A 222 25.09 6.90 11.97
CA ALA A 222 25.96 5.74 11.80
C ALA A 222 27.22 6.08 10.99
N ASP A 223 27.08 6.86 9.92
CA ASP A 223 28.20 7.33 9.10
C ASP A 223 29.14 8.23 9.90
N GLU A 224 28.59 9.16 10.69
CA GLU A 224 29.37 10.05 11.58
C GLU A 224 30.11 9.28 12.68
N THR A 225 29.45 8.28 13.28
CA THR A 225 30.07 7.40 14.28
C THR A 225 31.18 6.55 13.66
N GLY A 226 30.97 6.05 12.43
CA GLY A 226 31.98 5.31 11.68
C GLY A 226 33.21 6.15 11.35
N GLN A 227 33.02 7.42 10.97
CA GLN A 227 34.12 8.36 10.74
C GLN A 227 34.89 8.66 12.03
N THR A 228 34.19 8.84 13.14
CA THR A 228 34.80 9.13 14.44
C THR A 228 35.61 7.92 14.93
N LEU A 229 35.08 6.70 14.79
CA LEU A 229 35.80 5.46 15.09
C LEU A 229 37.05 5.31 14.22
N GLY A 230 36.95 5.59 12.91
CA GLY A 230 38.09 5.59 12.02
C GLY A 230 39.17 6.57 12.48
N HIS A 231 38.78 7.81 12.82
CA HIS A 231 39.71 8.83 13.29
C HIS A 231 40.39 8.45 14.62
N LEU A 232 39.65 7.82 15.53
CA LEU A 232 40.20 7.31 16.79
C LEU A 232 41.18 6.15 16.56
N GLN A 233 40.92 5.27 15.59
CA GLN A 233 41.87 4.22 15.21
C GLN A 233 43.16 4.78 14.62
N THR A 234 43.07 5.82 13.78
CA THR A 234 44.25 6.51 13.24
C THR A 234 45.08 7.14 14.36
N LEU A 235 44.43 7.85 15.29
CA LEU A 235 45.09 8.45 16.45
C LEU A 235 45.77 7.39 17.33
N ILE A 236 45.11 6.27 17.60
CA ILE A 236 45.71 5.16 18.38
C ILE A 236 46.92 4.57 17.63
N GLY A 237 46.84 4.41 16.32
CA GLY A 237 47.95 3.96 15.49
C GLY A 237 49.15 4.93 15.51
N GLU A 238 48.89 6.22 15.40
CA GLU A 238 49.91 7.27 15.50
C GLU A 238 50.53 7.32 16.90
N THR A 239 49.73 7.20 17.96
CA THR A 239 50.24 7.19 19.34
C THR A 239 51.10 5.96 19.61
N ARG A 240 50.74 4.81 19.04
CA ARG A 240 51.52 3.57 19.14
C ARG A 240 52.85 3.67 18.39
N ASN A 241 52.86 4.25 17.19
CA ASN A 241 54.09 4.48 16.44
C ASN A 241 55.04 5.43 17.19
N VAL A 242 54.52 6.50 17.80
CA VAL A 242 55.33 7.43 18.61
C VAL A 242 55.88 6.76 19.87
N ALA A 243 55.09 5.87 20.51
CA ALA A 243 55.55 5.10 21.66
C ALA A 243 56.64 4.08 21.29
N ASP A 244 56.57 3.49 20.10
CA ASP A 244 57.59 2.58 19.58
C ASP A 244 58.87 3.34 19.13
N GLU A 245 58.77 4.61 18.72
CA GLU A 245 59.95 5.46 18.40
C GLU A 245 60.66 6.01 19.66
N LEU A 246 59.99 6.03 20.81
CA LEU A 246 60.54 6.52 22.09
C LEU A 246 61.24 5.43 22.93
N ASN A 247 61.11 4.15 22.55
CA ASN A 247 61.79 3.01 23.17
C ASN A 247 63.04 2.61 22.37
#